data_AF-A0A7W0SN58-F1
#
_entry.id   AF-A0A7W0SN58-F1
#
_cell.length_a   1.000
_cell.length_b   1.000
_cell.length_c   1.000
_cell.angle_alpha   90.00
_cell.angle_beta   90.00
_cell.angle_gamma   90.00
#
_symmetry.space_group_name_H-M   'P 1'
#
loop_
_entity.id
_entity.type
_entity.pdbx_description
1 polymer ?
#
loop_
_entity_poly.entity_id
_entity_poly.type
_entity_poly.pdbx_seq_one_letter_code
_entity_poly.pdbx_strand_id
1 'polypeptide(L)'
;MLVERSMHPSWLSNAYLLADDGGTAVFVDSGAPLEPLVAVVEREGLTPTHLLITHGHADHVAGNDELVGRFKLEVATGAVETGDLRIEVVATPGHSDDGVSFVLGNELCFTGDTLFKDSVGGGSADDVRRSVMDVLMALHHEIRVLPGHTDETTIGREWEENPFVRFWRGLDREDGRACRVNGEDATLVVWSPDYDGKGKALVRLAGGDEAIVGASRIDGL
;
A
#
# COMPACT_ATOMS: atom_id res chain seq x y z
N MET A 1 7.00 3.83 16.96
CA MET A 1 7.46 4.88 16.02
C MET A 1 8.05 4.26 14.77
N LEU A 2 7.94 4.92 13.61
CA LEU A 2 8.70 4.54 12.40
C LEU A 2 10.18 4.87 12.62
N VAL A 3 11.04 3.88 12.41
CA VAL A 3 12.49 3.97 12.66
C VAL A 3 13.28 4.05 11.36
N GLU A 4 12.95 3.19 10.40
CA GLU A 4 13.67 3.14 9.11
C GLU A 4 12.74 2.68 7.98
N ARG A 5 13.05 3.13 6.77
CA ARG A 5 12.43 2.67 5.53
C ARG A 5 13.52 2.30 4.53
N SER A 6 13.36 1.14 3.92
CA SER A 6 14.15 0.74 2.75
C SER A 6 13.25 0.66 1.53
N MET A 7 13.75 1.06 0.36
CA MET A 7 13.03 0.98 -0.91
C MET A 7 13.87 0.23 -1.94
N HIS A 8 13.27 -0.77 -2.59
CA HIS A 8 13.94 -1.53 -3.64
C HIS A 8 14.16 -0.66 -4.89
N PRO A 9 15.38 -0.56 -5.46
CA PRO A 9 15.65 0.34 -6.58
C PRO A 9 14.92 -0.04 -7.88
N SER A 10 14.60 -1.33 -8.07
CA SER A 10 13.88 -1.83 -9.25
C SER A 10 12.37 -2.01 -9.04
N TRP A 11 11.95 -2.77 -8.03
CA TRP A 11 10.52 -2.96 -7.72
C TRP A 11 9.86 -1.72 -7.15
N LEU A 12 10.64 -0.81 -6.57
CA LEU A 12 10.14 0.37 -5.84
C LEU A 12 9.31 0.02 -4.60
N SER A 13 9.29 -1.25 -4.19
CA SER A 13 8.62 -1.71 -2.98
C SER A 13 9.37 -1.23 -1.75
N ASN A 14 8.61 -0.92 -0.70
CA ASN A 14 9.10 -0.50 0.59
C ASN A 14 9.11 -1.66 1.57
N ALA A 15 10.06 -1.63 2.50
CA ALA A 15 9.99 -2.36 3.75
C ALA A 15 10.28 -1.40 4.90
N TYR A 16 9.61 -1.60 6.03
CA TYR A 16 9.64 -0.67 7.15
C TYR A 16 10.08 -1.36 8.43
N LEU A 17 10.71 -0.58 9.32
CA LEU A 17 11.01 -0.97 10.70
C LEU A 17 10.32 0.00 11.65
N LEU A 18 9.52 -0.52 12.57
CA LEU A 18 9.00 0.22 13.70
C LEU A 18 9.68 -0.24 15.00
N ALA A 19 9.83 0.67 15.96
CA ALA A 19 10.17 0.32 17.32
C ALA A 19 9.44 1.18 18.35
N ASP A 20 9.23 0.64 19.55
CA ASP A 20 8.84 1.42 20.74
C ASP A 20 10.07 1.99 21.47
N ASP A 21 9.83 2.82 22.49
CA ASP A 21 10.89 3.43 23.30
C ASP A 21 11.66 2.39 24.15
N GLY A 22 11.08 1.20 24.35
CA GLY A 22 11.71 0.07 25.02
C GLY A 22 12.63 -0.77 24.13
N GLY A 23 12.66 -0.47 22.82
CA GLY A 23 13.45 -1.18 21.82
C GLY A 23 12.76 -2.41 21.21
N THR A 24 11.51 -2.70 21.55
CA THR A 24 10.74 -3.75 20.86
C THR A 24 10.44 -3.28 19.45
N ALA A 25 10.69 -4.13 18.45
CA ALA A 25 10.58 -3.76 17.05
C ALA A 25 9.75 -4.75 16.22
N VAL A 26 9.18 -4.24 15.13
CA VAL A 26 8.50 -5.05 14.11
C VAL A 26 8.89 -4.58 12.72
N PHE A 27 8.97 -5.54 11.79
CA PHE A 27 9.11 -5.25 10.37
C PHE A 27 7.73 -5.22 9.70
N VAL A 28 7.55 -4.40 8.68
CA VAL A 28 6.39 -4.43 7.78
C VAL A 28 6.89 -4.63 6.36
N ASP A 29 6.47 -5.76 5.77
CA ASP A 29 6.97 -6.32 4.51
C ASP A 29 8.50 -6.52 4.50
N SER A 30 9.00 -7.23 3.49
CA SER A 30 10.41 -7.60 3.33
C SER A 30 10.89 -7.47 1.88
N GLY A 31 10.15 -6.72 1.07
CA GLY A 31 10.33 -6.53 -0.36
C GLY A 31 11.53 -5.71 -0.80
N ALA A 32 12.20 -5.05 0.13
CA ALA A 32 13.29 -4.11 -0.13
C ALA A 32 14.64 -4.66 0.37
N PRO A 33 15.78 -4.04 -0.01
CA PRO A 33 17.07 -4.35 0.60
C PRO A 33 16.97 -4.31 2.12
N LEU A 34 17.28 -5.41 2.80
CA LEU A 34 17.07 -5.54 4.25
C LEU A 34 18.19 -4.91 5.08
N GLU A 35 19.39 -4.77 4.50
CA GLU A 35 20.58 -4.29 5.20
C GLU A 35 20.38 -2.94 5.90
N PRO A 36 19.73 -1.91 5.31
CA PRO A 36 19.44 -0.67 6.03
C PRO A 36 18.61 -0.89 7.31
N LEU A 37 17.55 -1.71 7.24
CA LEU A 37 16.67 -1.99 8.38
C LEU A 37 17.42 -2.79 9.45
N VAL A 38 18.15 -3.82 9.03
CA VAL A 38 18.99 -4.66 9.90
C VAL A 38 20.06 -3.83 10.61
N ALA A 39 20.74 -2.94 9.90
CA ALA A 39 21.78 -2.10 10.47
C ALA A 39 21.23 -1.19 11.58
N VAL A 40 19.98 -0.74 11.47
CA VAL A 40 19.34 0.00 12.56
C VAL A 40 19.06 -0.89 13.76
N VAL A 41 18.52 -2.11 13.55
CA VAL A 41 18.31 -3.08 14.62
C VAL A 41 19.59 -3.32 15.42
N GLU A 42 20.72 -3.56 14.74
CA GLU A 42 21.99 -3.85 15.39
C GLU A 42 22.61 -2.63 16.07
N ARG A 43 22.57 -1.46 15.41
CA ARG A 43 23.13 -0.22 15.94
C ARG A 43 22.40 0.23 17.21
N GLU A 44 21.09 0.07 17.26
CA GLU A 44 20.24 0.58 18.34
C GLU A 44 19.92 -0.50 19.38
N GLY A 45 20.33 -1.75 19.15
CA GLY A 45 20.07 -2.86 20.07
C GLY A 45 18.59 -3.21 20.18
N LEU A 46 17.85 -3.06 19.07
CA LEU A 46 16.42 -3.35 19.03
C LEU A 46 16.17 -4.85 19.12
N THR A 47 14.98 -5.23 19.60
CA THR A 47 14.50 -6.60 19.70
C THR A 47 13.32 -6.80 18.74
N PRO A 48 13.57 -7.20 17.49
CA PRO A 48 12.51 -7.55 16.57
C PRO A 48 11.71 -8.76 17.05
N THR A 49 10.39 -8.67 16.99
CA THR A 49 9.48 -9.75 17.43
C THR A 49 8.64 -10.28 16.28
N HIS A 50 8.20 -9.41 15.38
CA HIS A 50 7.29 -9.77 14.29
C HIS A 50 7.76 -9.29 12.92
N LEU A 51 7.33 -10.03 11.90
CA LEU A 51 7.27 -9.60 10.50
C LEU A 51 5.80 -9.53 10.09
N LEU A 52 5.31 -8.32 9.88
CA LEU A 52 3.95 -8.07 9.42
C LEU A 52 3.94 -8.11 7.88
N ILE A 53 2.97 -8.83 7.31
CA ILE A 53 2.84 -8.97 5.85
C ILE A 53 1.52 -8.32 5.42
N THR A 54 1.59 -7.34 4.52
CA THR A 54 0.41 -6.68 3.97
C THR A 54 -0.34 -7.58 2.99
N HIS A 55 0.41 -8.31 2.14
CA HIS A 55 -0.10 -9.31 1.21
C HIS A 55 1.03 -10.19 0.63
N GLY A 56 0.66 -11.30 -0.01
CA GLY A 56 1.60 -12.34 -0.46
C GLY A 56 2.38 -12.11 -1.76
N HIS A 57 2.43 -10.91 -2.34
CA HIS A 57 3.18 -10.69 -3.58
C HIS A 57 4.68 -10.77 -3.39
N ALA A 58 5.38 -11.28 -4.41
CA ALA A 58 6.79 -11.65 -4.33
C ALA A 58 7.69 -10.48 -3.95
N ASP A 59 7.40 -9.29 -4.46
CA ASP A 59 8.11 -8.05 -4.19
C ASP A 59 7.78 -7.43 -2.82
N HIS A 60 6.95 -8.08 -2.00
CA HIS A 60 6.68 -7.77 -0.60
C HIS A 60 7.21 -8.83 0.37
N VAL A 61 7.38 -10.08 -0.09
CA VAL A 61 7.75 -11.21 0.78
C VAL A 61 9.14 -11.80 0.50
N ALA A 62 9.88 -11.26 -0.47
CA ALA A 62 11.16 -11.80 -0.91
C ALA A 62 12.19 -12.00 0.21
N GLY A 63 12.17 -11.14 1.23
CA GLY A 63 13.09 -11.17 2.36
C GLY A 63 12.60 -11.92 3.60
N ASN A 64 11.43 -12.58 3.55
CA ASN A 64 10.80 -13.19 4.73
C ASN A 64 11.71 -14.22 5.40
N ASP A 65 12.24 -15.16 4.63
CA ASP A 65 13.08 -16.25 5.15
C ASP A 65 14.36 -15.72 5.80
N GLU A 66 14.92 -14.62 5.29
CA GLU A 66 16.10 -13.98 5.85
C GLU A 66 15.78 -13.36 7.22
N LEU A 67 14.73 -12.52 7.31
CA LEU A 67 14.35 -11.86 8.56
C LEU A 67 13.92 -12.87 9.63
N VAL A 68 13.10 -13.85 9.26
CA VAL A 68 12.66 -14.93 10.17
C VAL A 68 13.86 -15.78 10.60
N GLY A 69 14.74 -16.14 9.67
CA GLY A 69 15.94 -16.92 9.96
C GLY A 69 16.87 -16.21 10.94
N ARG A 70 17.09 -14.90 10.74
CA ARG A 70 18.00 -14.05 11.52
C ARG A 70 17.47 -13.72 12.90
N PHE A 71 16.20 -13.30 13.02
CA PHE A 71 15.64 -12.77 14.26
C PHE A 71 14.60 -13.68 14.93
N LYS A 72 14.27 -14.83 14.32
CA LYS A 72 13.26 -15.78 14.84
C LYS A 72 11.87 -15.14 15.00
N LEU A 73 11.51 -14.32 14.01
CA LEU A 73 10.27 -13.55 14.01
C LEU A 73 9.03 -14.43 13.92
N GLU A 74 7.97 -13.99 14.58
CA GLU A 74 6.61 -14.44 14.27
C GLU A 74 6.09 -13.69 13.04
N VAL A 75 5.55 -14.43 12.07
CA VAL A 75 4.97 -13.85 10.86
C VAL A 75 3.47 -13.64 11.09
N ALA A 76 2.98 -12.42 10.87
CA ALA A 76 1.58 -12.09 11.10
C ALA A 76 0.96 -11.31 9.94
N THR A 77 -0.31 -11.63 9.67
CA THR A 77 -1.23 -10.84 8.81
C THR A 77 -2.37 -10.24 9.63
N GLY A 78 -2.37 -10.45 10.95
CA GLY A 78 -3.39 -9.98 11.88
C GLY A 78 -2.88 -8.87 12.81
N ALA A 79 -3.75 -8.42 13.71
CA ALA A 79 -3.37 -7.44 14.73
C ALA A 79 -2.26 -8.01 15.65
N VAL A 80 -1.35 -7.15 16.08
CA VAL A 80 -0.20 -7.51 16.91
C VAL A 80 -0.07 -6.55 18.09
N GLU A 81 0.15 -7.12 19.28
CA GLU A 81 0.58 -6.39 20.46
C GLU A 81 1.94 -6.93 20.92
N THR A 82 2.95 -6.07 20.95
CA THR A 82 4.32 -6.46 21.33
C THR A 82 5.08 -5.27 21.89
N GLY A 83 5.66 -5.42 23.08
CA GLY A 83 6.15 -4.25 23.83
C GLY A 83 5.01 -3.26 24.07
N ASP A 84 5.24 -1.99 23.73
CA ASP A 84 4.23 -0.93 23.75
C ASP A 84 3.54 -0.72 22.38
N LEU A 85 3.94 -1.46 21.35
CA LEU A 85 3.32 -1.39 20.02
C LEU A 85 1.96 -2.10 20.04
N ARG A 86 0.91 -1.37 19.63
CA ARG A 86 -0.45 -1.88 19.41
C ARG A 86 -0.85 -1.64 17.97
N ILE A 87 -0.72 -2.65 17.14
CA ILE A 87 -0.91 -2.55 15.69
C ILE A 87 -2.22 -3.25 15.34
N GLU A 88 -3.20 -2.45 14.97
CA GLU A 88 -4.49 -2.94 14.48
C GLU A 88 -4.37 -3.35 13.01
N VAL A 89 -5.31 -4.19 12.57
CA VAL A 89 -5.40 -4.63 11.19
C VAL A 89 -6.79 -4.32 10.64
N VAL A 90 -6.83 -3.82 9.40
CA VAL A 90 -8.06 -3.66 8.63
C VAL A 90 -7.92 -4.37 7.29
N ALA A 91 -8.95 -5.10 6.88
CA ALA A 91 -8.97 -5.76 5.59
C ALA A 91 -9.10 -4.71 4.48
N THR A 92 -8.22 -4.78 3.48
CA THR A 92 -8.22 -3.89 2.32
C THR A 92 -8.00 -4.70 1.04
N PRO A 93 -8.91 -5.62 0.70
CA PRO A 93 -8.79 -6.40 -0.53
C PRO A 93 -8.97 -5.52 -1.78
N GLY A 94 -8.57 -6.06 -2.92
CA GLY A 94 -8.81 -5.46 -4.23
C GLY A 94 -7.58 -5.55 -5.12
N HIS A 95 -6.41 -5.16 -4.60
CA HIS A 95 -5.14 -5.44 -5.25
C HIS A 95 -4.80 -6.94 -5.20
N SER A 96 -4.99 -7.51 -4.02
CA SER A 96 -4.99 -8.94 -3.77
C SER A 96 -6.18 -9.30 -2.87
N ASP A 97 -6.58 -10.57 -2.87
CA ASP A 97 -7.69 -11.06 -2.05
C ASP A 97 -7.33 -11.09 -0.55
N ASP A 98 -6.04 -11.21 -0.24
CA ASP A 98 -5.47 -11.28 1.12
C ASP A 98 -4.99 -9.92 1.66
N GLY A 99 -5.21 -8.83 0.92
CA GLY A 99 -4.69 -7.51 1.27
C GLY A 99 -5.20 -6.99 2.61
N VAL A 100 -4.26 -6.55 3.46
CA VAL A 100 -4.54 -5.87 4.73
C VAL A 100 -3.72 -4.58 4.86
N SER A 101 -4.26 -3.66 5.65
CA SER A 101 -3.54 -2.47 6.11
C SER A 101 -3.33 -2.51 7.62
N PHE A 102 -2.14 -2.12 8.08
CA PHE A 102 -1.80 -2.07 9.51
C PHE A 102 -1.90 -0.65 10.03
N VAL A 103 -2.58 -0.45 11.16
CA VAL A 103 -2.85 0.88 11.74
C VAL A 103 -2.23 0.97 13.13
N LEU A 104 -1.38 1.98 13.36
CA LEU A 104 -0.78 2.28 14.65
C LEU A 104 -1.42 3.55 15.21
N GLY A 105 -2.50 3.37 15.97
CA GLY A 105 -3.27 4.47 16.56
C GLY A 105 -3.70 5.51 15.51
N ASN A 106 -3.50 6.79 15.83
CA ASN A 106 -3.81 7.90 14.94
C ASN A 106 -2.56 8.49 14.25
N GLU A 107 -1.49 7.68 14.11
CA GLU A 107 -0.20 8.17 13.62
C GLU A 107 0.17 7.60 12.26
N LEU A 108 0.14 6.27 12.11
CA LEU A 108 0.65 5.57 10.93
C LEU A 108 -0.36 4.55 10.40
N CYS A 109 -0.43 4.42 9.08
CA CYS A 109 -1.11 3.34 8.38
C CYS A 109 -0.22 2.79 7.27
N PHE A 110 0.06 1.49 7.31
CA PHE A 110 0.77 0.78 6.25
C PHE A 110 -0.25 0.16 5.32
N THR A 111 -0.34 0.66 4.09
CA THR A 111 -1.47 0.34 3.18
C THR A 111 -1.18 -0.78 2.20
N GLY A 112 0.04 -1.31 2.21
CA GLY A 112 0.53 -2.20 1.15
C GLY A 112 0.21 -1.60 -0.21
N ASP A 113 -0.41 -2.40 -1.06
CA ASP A 113 -0.74 -2.00 -2.43
C ASP A 113 -2.19 -1.55 -2.62
N THR A 114 -2.85 -1.12 -1.53
CA THR A 114 -4.22 -0.62 -1.59
C THR A 114 -4.27 0.87 -1.99
N LEU A 115 -3.48 1.69 -1.31
CA LEU A 115 -3.46 3.15 -1.45
C LEU A 115 -2.02 3.63 -1.56
N PHE A 116 -1.75 4.45 -2.57
CA PHE A 116 -0.47 5.10 -2.81
C PHE A 116 -0.66 6.61 -2.77
N LYS A 117 0.46 7.35 -2.79
CA LYS A 117 0.43 8.78 -3.06
C LYS A 117 -0.11 9.03 -4.48
N ASP A 118 -1.22 9.77 -4.57
CA ASP A 118 -1.89 10.13 -5.82
C ASP A 118 -2.46 8.95 -6.65
N SER A 119 -2.43 7.71 -6.14
CA SER A 119 -2.88 6.52 -6.89
C SER A 119 -3.47 5.47 -5.95
N VAL A 120 -3.96 4.36 -6.51
CA VAL A 120 -4.57 3.23 -5.78
C VAL A 120 -4.12 1.90 -6.39
N GLY A 121 -4.35 0.81 -5.67
CA GLY A 121 -4.14 -0.56 -6.15
C GLY A 121 -4.87 -0.86 -7.46
N GLY A 122 -4.22 -1.63 -8.33
CA GLY A 122 -4.89 -2.18 -9.52
C GLY A 122 -5.67 -3.45 -9.17
N GLY A 123 -6.83 -3.66 -9.81
CA GLY A 123 -7.69 -4.81 -9.53
C GLY A 123 -9.18 -4.52 -9.77
N SER A 124 -10.04 -5.23 -9.05
CA SER A 124 -11.49 -4.98 -9.01
C SER A 124 -11.76 -3.55 -8.54
N ALA A 125 -12.37 -2.72 -9.38
CA ALA A 125 -12.62 -1.33 -9.03
C ALA A 125 -13.54 -1.19 -7.81
N ASP A 126 -14.53 -2.07 -7.69
CA ASP A 126 -15.47 -2.07 -6.56
C ASP A 126 -14.79 -2.43 -5.24
N ASP A 127 -13.91 -3.43 -5.24
CA ASP A 127 -13.22 -3.82 -4.01
C ASP A 127 -12.17 -2.80 -3.60
N VAL A 128 -11.36 -2.29 -4.55
CA VAL A 128 -10.41 -1.22 -4.27
C VAL A 128 -11.15 0.03 -3.79
N ARG A 129 -12.27 0.41 -4.43
CA ARG A 129 -13.07 1.55 -3.99
C ARG A 129 -13.61 1.35 -2.58
N ARG A 130 -14.13 0.17 -2.23
CA ARG A 130 -14.61 -0.13 -0.88
C ARG A 130 -13.47 -0.01 0.14
N SER A 131 -12.34 -0.64 -0.14
CA SER A 131 -11.15 -0.60 0.73
C SER A 131 -10.62 0.83 0.91
N VAL A 132 -10.57 1.64 -0.15
CA VAL A 132 -10.11 3.02 -0.05
C VAL A 132 -11.16 3.90 0.62
N MET A 133 -12.40 3.94 0.13
CA MET A 133 -13.41 4.91 0.56
C MET A 133 -14.08 4.56 1.88
N ASP A 134 -14.39 3.29 2.13
CA ASP A 134 -15.17 2.89 3.32
C ASP A 134 -14.25 2.55 4.50
N VAL A 135 -13.01 2.16 4.24
CA VAL A 135 -12.03 1.78 5.27
C VAL A 135 -10.98 2.86 5.46
N LEU A 136 -10.13 3.11 4.45
CA LEU A 136 -8.98 4.01 4.63
C LEU A 136 -9.40 5.48 4.80
N MET A 137 -10.33 5.96 3.99
CA MET A 137 -10.83 7.34 4.10
C MET A 137 -11.73 7.59 5.32
N ALA A 138 -12.09 6.53 6.07
CA ALA A 138 -12.76 6.67 7.36
C ALA A 138 -11.77 6.93 8.52
N LEU A 139 -10.47 6.79 8.27
CA LEU A 139 -9.42 7.08 9.25
C LEU A 139 -9.21 8.58 9.46
N HIS A 140 -8.51 8.94 10.53
CA HIS A 140 -8.16 10.34 10.82
C HIS A 140 -7.23 10.91 9.73
N HIS A 141 -7.54 12.13 9.27
CA HIS A 141 -6.82 12.77 8.16
C HIS A 141 -5.32 13.02 8.43
N GLU A 142 -4.92 13.14 9.70
CA GLU A 142 -3.52 13.33 10.12
C GLU A 142 -2.68 12.04 10.04
N ILE A 143 -3.31 10.87 9.86
CA ILE A 143 -2.60 9.61 9.76
C ILE A 143 -1.70 9.63 8.54
N ARG A 144 -0.41 9.39 8.76
CA ARG A 144 0.57 9.18 7.70
C ARG A 144 0.35 7.81 7.07
N VAL A 145 0.33 7.78 5.75
CA VAL A 145 0.18 6.59 4.93
C VAL A 145 1.55 6.19 4.41
N LEU A 146 1.95 4.97 4.73
CA LEU A 146 3.22 4.34 4.38
C LEU A 146 2.93 3.20 3.38
N PRO A 147 2.94 3.49 2.07
CA PRO A 147 2.49 2.54 1.07
C PRO A 147 3.50 1.43 0.79
N GLY A 148 3.02 0.39 0.12
CA GLY A 148 3.82 -0.70 -0.41
C GLY A 148 4.90 -0.25 -1.37
N HIS A 149 4.69 0.83 -2.12
CA HIS A 149 5.67 1.37 -3.07
C HIS A 149 5.89 2.89 -2.94
N THR A 150 7.13 3.32 -3.13
CA THR A 150 7.56 4.72 -3.26
C THR A 150 7.24 5.63 -2.06
N ASP A 151 6.72 6.83 -2.29
CA ASP A 151 6.65 7.91 -1.31
C ASP A 151 5.43 7.83 -0.39
N GLU A 152 5.63 8.24 0.85
CA GLU A 152 4.54 8.39 1.83
C GLU A 152 3.59 9.54 1.50
N THR A 153 2.41 9.48 2.12
CA THR A 153 1.36 10.52 2.03
C THR A 153 0.60 10.60 3.37
N THR A 154 -0.59 11.22 3.39
CA THR A 154 -1.53 11.19 4.52
C THR A 154 -2.94 10.91 4.03
N ILE A 155 -3.79 10.41 4.93
CA ILE A 155 -5.23 10.20 4.63
C ILE A 155 -5.87 11.52 4.16
N GLY A 156 -5.57 12.64 4.84
CA GLY A 156 -6.11 13.94 4.48
C GLY A 156 -5.65 14.43 3.12
N ARG A 157 -4.39 14.18 2.74
CA ARG A 157 -3.89 14.52 1.40
C ARG A 157 -4.60 13.69 0.34
N GLU A 158 -4.67 12.37 0.51
CA GLU A 158 -5.32 11.51 -0.47
C GLU A 158 -6.83 11.79 -0.57
N TRP A 159 -7.47 12.18 0.53
CA TRP A 159 -8.85 12.64 0.52
C TRP A 159 -9.07 13.85 -0.41
N GLU A 160 -8.17 14.83 -0.37
CA GLU A 160 -8.28 16.08 -1.13
C GLU A 160 -7.71 16.02 -2.54
N GLU A 161 -6.63 15.26 -2.75
CA GLU A 161 -5.79 15.31 -3.96
C GLU A 161 -5.85 14.04 -4.82
N ASN A 162 -6.12 12.86 -4.26
CA ASN A 162 -6.06 11.62 -5.04
C ASN A 162 -7.13 11.60 -6.14
N PRO A 163 -6.76 11.47 -7.43
CA PRO A 163 -7.72 11.55 -8.54
C PRO A 163 -8.87 10.53 -8.45
N PHE A 164 -8.60 9.33 -7.95
CA PHE A 164 -9.63 8.30 -7.78
C PHE A 164 -10.60 8.68 -6.66
N VAL A 165 -10.08 9.11 -5.51
CA VAL A 165 -10.90 9.55 -4.37
C VAL A 165 -11.75 10.76 -4.73
N ARG A 166 -11.16 11.76 -5.40
CA ARG A 166 -11.88 12.96 -5.86
C ARG A 166 -13.01 12.60 -6.84
N PHE A 167 -12.75 11.70 -7.78
CA PHE A 167 -13.77 11.19 -8.70
C PHE A 167 -14.90 10.45 -7.94
N TRP A 168 -14.57 9.52 -7.05
CA TRP A 168 -15.57 8.78 -6.27
C TRP A 168 -16.38 9.67 -5.32
N ARG A 169 -15.82 10.80 -4.89
CA ARG A 169 -16.53 11.86 -4.13
C ARG A 169 -17.38 12.77 -5.03
N GLY A 170 -17.32 12.62 -6.35
CA GLY A 170 -18.05 13.44 -7.32
C GLY A 170 -17.48 14.85 -7.52
N LEU A 171 -16.23 15.09 -7.13
CA LEU A 171 -15.57 16.39 -7.28
C LEU A 171 -14.98 16.57 -8.68
N ASP A 172 -14.48 15.49 -9.26
CA ASP A 172 -13.93 15.47 -10.62
C ASP A 172 -14.87 14.76 -11.58
N ARG A 173 -14.81 15.18 -12.85
CA ARG A 173 -15.57 14.55 -13.92
C ARG A 173 -14.82 13.35 -14.47
N GLU A 174 -15.57 12.41 -15.01
CA GLU A 174 -15.04 11.34 -15.85
C GLU A 174 -14.20 11.92 -17.00
N ASP A 175 -13.06 11.29 -17.30
CA ASP A 175 -12.20 11.65 -18.45
C ASP A 175 -12.95 11.45 -19.78
N GLY A 176 -13.54 10.26 -19.98
CA GLY A 176 -14.47 9.96 -21.07
C GLY A 176 -13.81 9.63 -22.41
N ARG A 177 -12.48 9.63 -22.51
CA ARG A 177 -11.79 9.19 -23.73
C ARG A 177 -12.02 7.69 -23.98
N ALA A 178 -12.27 7.33 -25.24
CA ALA A 178 -12.28 5.94 -25.66
C ALA A 178 -10.85 5.36 -25.62
N CYS A 179 -10.70 4.14 -25.11
CA CYS A 179 -9.45 3.41 -25.07
C CYS A 179 -9.69 1.92 -25.29
N ARG A 180 -8.62 1.12 -25.30
CA ARG A 180 -8.74 -0.35 -25.25
C ARG A 180 -7.95 -0.92 -24.10
N VAL A 181 -8.49 -1.93 -23.43
CA VAL A 181 -7.81 -2.64 -22.33
C VAL A 181 -7.72 -4.09 -22.73
N ASN A 182 -6.49 -4.61 -22.87
CA ASN A 182 -6.24 -5.96 -23.36
C ASN A 182 -6.97 -6.29 -24.69
N GLY A 183 -7.12 -5.30 -25.57
CA GLY A 183 -7.79 -5.44 -26.87
C GLY A 183 -9.31 -5.22 -26.86
N GLU A 184 -9.95 -5.11 -25.70
CA GLU A 184 -11.39 -4.84 -25.56
C GLU A 184 -11.67 -3.33 -25.51
N ASP A 185 -12.77 -2.88 -26.10
CA ASP A 185 -13.18 -1.47 -26.06
C ASP A 185 -13.57 -1.05 -24.64
N ALA A 186 -13.07 0.11 -24.22
CA ALA A 186 -13.29 0.67 -22.90
C ALA A 186 -13.36 2.20 -22.97
N THR A 187 -13.81 2.80 -21.86
CA THR A 187 -13.75 4.25 -21.62
C THR A 187 -12.81 4.51 -20.45
N LEU A 188 -11.88 5.45 -20.63
CA LEU A 188 -11.06 5.95 -19.54
C LEU A 188 -11.93 6.79 -18.60
N VAL A 189 -11.95 6.42 -17.32
CA VAL A 189 -12.77 7.08 -16.30
C VAL A 189 -11.94 8.04 -15.47
N VAL A 190 -10.84 7.53 -14.90
CA VAL A 190 -9.85 8.30 -14.13
C VAL A 190 -8.47 7.92 -14.63
N TRP A 191 -7.57 8.89 -14.71
CA TRP A 191 -6.14 8.67 -14.92
C TRP A 191 -5.34 9.38 -13.84
N SER A 192 -4.30 8.72 -13.36
CA SER A 192 -3.31 9.32 -12.47
C SER A 192 -1.89 8.88 -12.87
N PRO A 193 -0.85 9.73 -12.71
CA PRO A 193 0.51 9.25 -12.67
C PRO A 193 0.65 8.24 -11.53
N ASP A 194 1.16 7.05 -11.82
CA ASP A 194 1.36 6.01 -10.80
C ASP A 194 2.76 6.09 -10.22
N TYR A 195 3.01 5.36 -9.14
CA TYR A 195 4.31 5.34 -8.45
C TYR A 195 5.49 4.98 -9.36
N ASP A 196 5.25 4.20 -10.42
CA ASP A 196 6.27 3.77 -11.38
C ASP A 196 6.44 4.71 -12.58
N GLY A 197 5.71 5.83 -12.60
CA GLY A 197 5.70 6.82 -13.68
C GLY A 197 4.97 6.39 -14.95
N LYS A 198 4.38 5.19 -15.01
CA LYS A 198 3.66 4.71 -16.21
C LYS A 198 2.19 5.11 -16.20
N GLY A 199 1.60 5.24 -15.01
CA GLY A 199 0.21 5.67 -14.84
C GLY A 199 -0.74 4.55 -14.41
N LYS A 200 -1.79 4.94 -13.70
CA LYS A 200 -2.89 4.09 -13.25
C LYS A 200 -4.20 4.66 -13.78
N ALA A 201 -5.11 3.78 -14.15
CA ALA A 201 -6.38 4.19 -14.70
C ALA A 201 -7.54 3.36 -14.15
N LEU A 202 -8.63 4.05 -13.82
CA LEU A 202 -9.96 3.43 -13.73
C LEU A 202 -10.54 3.43 -15.15
N VAL A 203 -10.97 2.27 -15.62
CA VAL A 203 -11.58 2.09 -16.94
C VAL A 203 -12.94 1.44 -16.79
N ARG A 204 -13.87 1.81 -17.67
CA ARG A 204 -15.16 1.15 -17.81
C ARG A 204 -15.18 0.34 -19.10
N LEU A 205 -15.29 -0.97 -18.96
CA LEU A 205 -15.34 -1.91 -20.09
C LEU A 205 -16.69 -1.80 -20.82
N ALA A 206 -16.76 -2.26 -22.06
CA ALA A 206 -18.00 -2.22 -22.85
C ALA A 206 -19.20 -2.92 -22.17
N GLY A 207 -18.94 -3.90 -21.30
CA GLY A 207 -19.94 -4.59 -20.49
C GLY A 207 -20.53 -3.76 -19.34
N GLY A 208 -19.94 -2.59 -19.04
CA GLY A 208 -20.32 -1.72 -17.93
C GLY A 208 -19.48 -1.92 -16.66
N ASP A 209 -18.75 -3.04 -16.56
CA ASP A 209 -17.86 -3.32 -15.43
C ASP A 209 -16.69 -2.34 -15.40
N GLU A 210 -16.27 -1.95 -14.20
CA GLU A 210 -15.13 -1.06 -13.98
C GLU A 210 -13.93 -1.84 -13.41
N ALA A 211 -12.72 -1.49 -13.87
CA ALA A 211 -11.48 -2.09 -13.40
C ALA A 211 -10.40 -1.02 -13.24
N ILE A 212 -9.48 -1.25 -12.31
CA ILE A 212 -8.30 -0.40 -12.14
C ILE A 212 -7.10 -1.12 -12.72
N VAL A 213 -6.48 -0.53 -13.74
CA VAL A 213 -5.37 -1.13 -14.48
C VAL A 213 -4.18 -0.19 -14.58
N GLY A 214 -2.98 -0.77 -14.69
CA GLY A 214 -1.81 0.00 -15.10
C GLY A 214 -1.96 0.48 -16.53
N ALA A 215 -1.49 1.69 -16.82
CA ALA A 215 -1.58 2.30 -18.14
C ALA A 215 -0.88 1.49 -19.25
N SER A 216 0.09 0.64 -18.89
CA SER A 216 0.73 -0.30 -19.82
C SER A 216 -0.21 -1.33 -20.44
N ARG A 217 -1.41 -1.50 -19.88
CA ARG A 217 -2.46 -2.38 -20.42
C ARG A 217 -3.48 -1.62 -21.29
N ILE A 218 -3.29 -0.32 -21.47
CA ILE A 218 -4.23 0.54 -22.20
C ILE A 218 -3.63 0.98 -23.52
N ASP A 219 -4.34 0.70 -24.61
CA ASP A 219 -4.03 1.24 -25.93
C ASP A 219 -4.86 2.51 -26.20
N GLY A 220 -4.26 3.47 -26.91
CA GLY A 220 -4.93 4.70 -27.34
C GLY A 220 -4.82 5.89 -26.39
N LEU A 221 -3.93 5.82 -25.39
CA LEU A 221 -3.56 6.93 -24.50
C LEU A 221 -2.22 7.57 -24.87
#